data_AF-A0A5N5TGJ1-F1
#
_entry.id   AF-A0A5N5TGJ1-F1
#
_cell.length_a   1.000
_cell.length_b   1.000
_cell.length_c   1.000
_cell.angle_alpha   90.00
_cell.angle_beta   90.00
_cell.angle_gamma   90.00
#
_symmetry.space_group_name_H-M   'P 1'
#
loop_
_entity.id
_entity.type
_entity.pdbx_description
1 polymer ?
#
loop_
_entity_poly.entity_id
_entity_poly.type
_entity_poly.pdbx_seq_one_letter_code
_entity_poly.pdbx_strand_id
1 'polypeptide(L)'
;PVAACAMPVMKGWRIKTNSEMTKKAREGVMEFLLINHPLDCPICDQGGECDLQDQSMAFGSDRSRFLDEKRAVEDKNIGPLVKTIMTRCIHCTRCVRFATEVAGVEDLGTTGRGNDMQIGTYVEKMLASELSGNVIDLCPVGALTSKPYAFTARPWEIRRTDSVDVMDAVGSNIVVNHRTGEVLRILPKTNEEINEEWIDDKARFSYDGLKRQRLMHPMVKDSQGNLKPCEWEDALLVAARALHEFRGSIGAVVGGLSDAESLTVLKDLVNNLGGEALCTEEIFPDSGTGTDLRSGYLLNTSIVGIEEADLLVFIGTNPRYEAPILNARVRKAWTNNELDVALIGPNVDLTYSYEHLGNSVETIKRNVGRFPPVL
;
A
#
# COMPACT_ATOMS: atom_id res chain seq x y z
N PRO A 1 -30.52 20.74 -8.65
CA PRO A 1 -29.06 20.74 -8.37
C PRO A 1 -28.43 19.66 -9.24
N VAL A 2 -27.33 19.96 -9.93
CA VAL A 2 -26.63 18.95 -10.75
C VAL A 2 -25.60 18.23 -9.88
N ALA A 3 -25.35 16.94 -10.15
CA ALA A 3 -24.29 16.20 -9.49
C ALA A 3 -22.92 16.64 -10.05
N ALA A 4 -22.21 17.47 -9.29
CA ALA A 4 -20.99 18.14 -9.75
C ALA A 4 -19.84 17.17 -10.10
N CYS A 5 -19.79 15.98 -9.49
CA CYS A 5 -18.75 14.99 -9.74
C CYS A 5 -18.86 14.26 -11.09
N ALA A 6 -20.04 14.28 -11.73
CA ALA A 6 -20.30 13.55 -12.98
C ALA A 6 -20.60 14.46 -14.17
N MET A 7 -20.97 15.72 -13.90
CA MET A 7 -21.45 16.63 -14.95
C MET A 7 -20.27 17.38 -15.60
N PRO A 8 -19.97 17.15 -16.90
CA PRO A 8 -18.94 17.91 -17.59
C PRO A 8 -19.33 19.39 -17.70
N VAL A 9 -18.33 20.26 -17.56
CA VAL A 9 -18.56 21.71 -17.64
C VAL A 9 -18.83 22.14 -19.08
N MET A 10 -19.85 22.99 -19.28
CA MET A 10 -20.15 23.56 -20.59
C MET A 10 -19.91 25.06 -20.63
N LYS A 11 -19.50 25.57 -21.80
CA LYS A 11 -19.24 27.00 -22.01
C LYS A 11 -20.47 27.82 -21.63
N GLY A 12 -20.25 28.86 -20.82
CA GLY A 12 -21.30 29.78 -20.36
C GLY A 12 -21.99 29.40 -19.05
N TRP A 13 -21.65 28.26 -18.43
CA TRP A 13 -22.16 27.90 -17.12
C TRP A 13 -21.64 28.84 -16.02
N ARG A 14 -22.52 29.17 -15.06
CA ARG A 14 -22.18 29.92 -13.85
C ARG A 14 -22.47 29.05 -12.64
N ILE A 15 -21.43 28.44 -12.08
CA ILE A 15 -21.55 27.50 -10.97
C ILE A 15 -21.74 28.27 -9.67
N LYS A 16 -22.88 28.05 -8.99
CA LYS A 16 -23.20 28.69 -7.71
C LYS A 16 -23.11 27.67 -6.58
N THR A 17 -21.94 27.55 -5.96
CA THR A 17 -21.66 26.56 -4.91
C THR A 17 -22.23 26.93 -3.53
N ASN A 18 -22.63 28.19 -3.34
CA ASN A 18 -23.10 28.75 -2.07
C ASN A 18 -24.53 29.30 -2.12
N SER A 19 -25.28 29.01 -3.19
CA SER A 19 -26.69 29.41 -3.30
C SER A 19 -27.55 28.68 -2.28
N GLU A 20 -28.69 29.30 -1.91
CA GLU A 20 -29.66 28.71 -0.98
C GLU A 20 -30.10 27.30 -1.40
N MET A 21 -30.34 27.11 -2.71
CA MET A 21 -30.69 25.82 -3.28
C MET A 21 -29.57 24.77 -3.09
N THR A 22 -28.30 25.17 -3.15
CA THR A 22 -27.16 24.25 -2.96
C THR A 22 -27.01 23.87 -1.49
N LYS A 23 -27.17 24.82 -0.56
CA LYS A 23 -27.13 24.54 0.88
C LYS A 23 -28.24 23.58 1.28
N LYS A 24 -29.48 23.88 0.89
CA LYS A 24 -30.64 23.02 1.17
C LYS A 24 -30.50 21.61 0.59
N ALA A 25 -29.86 21.48 -0.59
CA ALA A 25 -29.58 20.17 -1.18
C ALA A 25 -28.54 19.38 -0.36
N ARG A 26 -27.48 20.03 0.14
CA ARG A 26 -26.46 19.39 1.00
C ARG A 26 -27.07 18.96 2.34
N GLU A 27 -27.84 19.83 2.97
CA GLU A 27 -28.55 19.53 4.22
C GLU A 27 -29.51 18.34 4.05
N GLY A 28 -30.28 18.32 2.96
CA GLY A 28 -31.20 17.21 2.67
C GLY A 28 -30.48 15.88 2.44
N VAL A 29 -29.38 15.87 1.67
CA VAL A 29 -28.58 14.64 1.47
C VAL A 29 -27.96 14.18 2.78
N MET A 30 -27.39 15.10 3.57
CA MET A 30 -26.80 14.77 4.86
C MET A 30 -27.83 14.17 5.83
N GLU A 31 -29.05 14.71 5.85
CA GLU A 31 -30.14 14.14 6.64
C GLU A 31 -30.46 12.70 6.20
N PHE A 32 -30.54 12.42 4.89
CA PHE A 32 -30.76 11.05 4.40
C PHE A 32 -29.61 10.09 4.75
N LEU A 33 -28.36 10.56 4.71
CA LEU A 33 -27.21 9.74 5.13
C LEU A 33 -27.30 9.41 6.62
N LEU A 34 -27.70 10.36 7.46
CA LEU A 34 -27.77 10.20 8.92
C LEU A 34 -29.05 9.53 9.42
N ILE A 35 -30.12 9.48 8.62
CA ILE A 35 -31.40 8.85 8.98
C ILE A 35 -31.18 7.42 9.47
N ASN A 36 -30.47 6.59 8.70
CA ASN A 36 -30.22 5.18 9.02
C ASN A 36 -28.80 4.91 9.54
N HIS A 37 -27.96 5.94 9.70
CA HIS A 37 -26.62 5.78 10.25
C HIS A 37 -26.67 5.58 11.78
N PRO A 38 -25.90 4.65 12.36
CA PRO A 38 -25.90 4.37 13.79
C PRO A 38 -25.22 5.49 14.59
N LEU A 39 -25.55 5.60 15.88
CA LEU A 39 -24.97 6.57 16.80
C LEU A 39 -23.65 6.04 17.41
N ASP A 40 -22.78 5.55 16.53
CA ASP A 40 -21.58 4.80 16.90
C ASP A 40 -20.32 5.66 17.04
N CYS A 41 -20.40 6.98 16.82
CA CYS A 41 -19.23 7.86 16.78
C CYS A 41 -18.24 7.66 17.96
N PRO A 42 -18.68 7.45 19.23
CA PRO A 42 -17.75 7.22 20.34
C PRO A 42 -16.94 5.92 20.24
N ILE A 43 -17.56 4.86 19.70
CA ILE A 43 -16.95 3.53 19.52
C ILE A 43 -16.41 3.32 18.10
N CYS A 44 -16.48 4.33 17.24
CA CYS A 44 -15.99 4.28 15.88
C CYS A 44 -14.50 4.64 15.84
N ASP A 45 -13.67 3.79 15.21
CA ASP A 45 -12.24 4.07 15.07
C ASP A 45 -11.94 5.27 14.18
N GLN A 46 -12.82 5.52 13.20
CA GLN A 46 -12.72 6.69 12.32
C GLN A 46 -13.31 7.96 12.95
N GLY A 47 -13.85 7.89 14.18
CA GLY A 47 -14.32 9.08 14.90
C GLY A 47 -13.18 10.08 15.06
N GLY A 48 -13.37 11.31 14.56
CA GLY A 48 -12.34 12.36 14.50
C GLY A 48 -11.59 12.49 13.17
N GLU A 49 -11.75 11.54 12.25
CA GLU A 49 -11.21 11.60 10.88
C GLU A 49 -12.24 11.10 9.85
N CYS A 50 -13.53 11.27 10.17
CA CYS A 50 -14.64 10.77 9.38
C CYS A 50 -15.21 11.87 8.48
N ASP A 51 -15.17 11.66 7.15
CA ASP A 51 -15.74 12.59 6.18
C ASP A 51 -17.21 12.90 6.48
N LEU A 52 -18.01 11.88 6.88
CA LEU A 52 -19.42 12.08 7.21
C LEU A 52 -19.61 12.99 8.43
N GLN A 53 -18.75 12.84 9.44
CA GLN A 53 -18.78 13.69 10.62
C GLN A 53 -18.44 15.13 10.26
N ASP A 54 -17.33 15.33 9.53
CA ASP A 54 -16.84 16.66 9.19
C ASP A 54 -17.80 17.39 8.25
N GLN A 55 -18.34 16.69 7.24
CA GLN A 55 -19.33 17.25 6.33
C GLN A 55 -20.67 17.53 7.02
N SER A 56 -21.08 16.70 7.98
CA SER A 56 -22.29 16.97 8.77
C SER A 56 -22.11 18.24 9.61
N MET A 57 -20.95 18.42 10.24
CA MET A 57 -20.65 19.62 11.03
C MET A 57 -20.54 20.87 10.17
N ALA A 58 -19.99 20.76 8.95
CA ALA A 58 -19.74 21.90 8.08
C ALA A 58 -20.94 22.29 7.19
N PHE A 59 -21.72 21.31 6.73
CA PHE A 59 -22.77 21.52 5.71
C PHE A 59 -24.12 20.87 6.05
N GLY A 60 -24.20 20.10 7.13
CA GLY A 60 -25.43 19.45 7.58
C GLY A 60 -26.31 20.37 8.43
N SER A 61 -27.54 19.90 8.68
CA SER A 61 -28.44 20.49 9.68
C SER A 61 -27.96 20.19 11.10
N ASP A 62 -28.30 21.06 12.06
CA ASP A 62 -27.96 20.93 13.48
C ASP A 62 -28.78 19.85 14.22
N ARG A 63 -29.91 19.42 13.64
CA ARG A 63 -30.88 18.53 14.28
C ARG A 63 -31.42 17.46 13.34
N SER A 64 -31.73 16.30 13.91
CA SER A 64 -32.49 15.23 13.24
C SER A 64 -33.99 15.43 13.40
N ARG A 65 -34.76 15.01 12.40
CA ARG A 65 -36.24 14.92 12.44
C ARG A 65 -36.74 13.47 12.43
N PHE A 66 -35.83 12.50 12.28
CA PHE A 66 -36.16 11.08 12.19
C PHE A 66 -36.44 10.51 13.58
N LEU A 67 -37.62 9.91 13.76
CA LEU A 67 -38.10 9.37 15.03
C LEU A 67 -38.31 7.84 15.00
N ASP A 68 -38.20 7.22 13.83
CA ASP A 68 -38.45 5.80 13.65
C ASP A 68 -37.19 4.95 13.92
N GLU A 69 -37.35 3.63 13.80
CA GLU A 69 -36.27 2.68 13.96
C GLU A 69 -35.27 2.75 12.80
N LYS A 70 -33.98 2.76 13.15
CA LYS A 70 -32.88 2.69 12.19
C LYS A 70 -32.67 1.25 11.75
N ARG A 71 -32.29 1.06 10.48
CA ARG A 71 -31.85 -0.26 10.02
C ARG A 71 -30.55 -0.68 10.73
N ALA A 72 -30.37 -1.97 10.91
CA ALA A 72 -29.10 -2.58 11.31
C ALA A 72 -28.72 -3.66 10.29
N VAL A 73 -27.44 -3.78 10.00
CA VAL A 73 -26.89 -4.73 9.03
C VAL A 73 -25.88 -5.61 9.75
N GLU A 74 -25.93 -6.90 9.47
CA GLU A 74 -24.95 -7.87 9.96
C GLU A 74 -23.56 -7.58 9.38
N ASP A 75 -22.54 -7.67 10.23
CA ASP A 75 -21.15 -7.46 9.84
C ASP A 75 -20.61 -8.65 9.03
N LYS A 76 -19.86 -8.36 7.97
CA LYS A 76 -19.37 -9.37 7.02
C LYS A 76 -17.88 -9.62 7.20
N ASN A 77 -17.48 -10.87 7.47
CA ASN A 77 -16.07 -11.17 7.63
C ASN A 77 -15.33 -11.26 6.27
N ILE A 78 -14.66 -10.18 5.87
CA ILE A 78 -13.88 -10.11 4.63
C ILE A 78 -12.37 -10.34 4.83
N GLY A 79 -11.95 -10.88 5.99
CA GLY A 79 -10.54 -11.24 6.25
C GLY A 79 -9.96 -10.63 7.52
N PRO A 80 -8.67 -10.91 7.84
CA PRO A 80 -8.03 -10.48 9.07
C PRO A 80 -7.55 -9.02 9.06
N LEU A 81 -7.48 -8.37 7.91
CA LEU A 81 -6.92 -7.02 7.77
C LEU A 81 -7.98 -5.92 7.93
N VAL A 82 -9.12 -6.07 7.25
CA VAL A 82 -10.20 -5.09 7.26
C VAL A 82 -11.29 -5.53 8.24
N LYS A 83 -11.59 -4.69 9.21
CA LYS A 83 -12.73 -4.81 10.11
C LYS A 83 -13.93 -4.14 9.47
N THR A 84 -15.06 -4.84 9.50
CA THR A 84 -16.31 -4.40 8.86
C THR A 84 -17.35 -4.12 9.92
N ILE A 85 -17.95 -2.94 9.88
CA ILE A 85 -19.17 -2.63 10.64
C ILE A 85 -20.19 -2.04 9.66
N MET A 86 -20.99 -2.91 9.05
CA MET A 86 -21.76 -2.57 7.84
C MET A 86 -22.96 -1.68 8.12
N THR A 87 -23.43 -1.65 9.37
CA THR A 87 -24.47 -0.69 9.80
C THR A 87 -24.02 0.76 9.59
N ARG A 88 -22.70 1.05 9.64
CA ARG A 88 -22.16 2.40 9.38
C ARG A 88 -22.05 2.74 7.89
N CYS A 89 -22.16 1.76 7.00
CA CYS A 89 -21.96 1.98 5.57
C CYS A 89 -23.08 2.85 4.98
N ILE A 90 -22.69 3.87 4.22
CA ILE A 90 -23.61 4.77 3.51
C ILE A 90 -23.85 4.37 2.04
N HIS A 91 -23.37 3.19 1.64
CA HIS A 91 -23.51 2.65 0.28
C HIS A 91 -22.98 3.55 -0.84
N CYS A 92 -21.88 4.28 -0.61
CA CYS A 92 -21.27 5.15 -1.62
C CYS A 92 -20.51 4.41 -2.74
N THR A 93 -20.43 3.07 -2.66
CA THR A 93 -19.79 2.15 -3.62
C THR A 93 -18.32 2.45 -3.96
N ARG A 94 -17.61 3.29 -3.18
CA ARG A 94 -16.17 3.57 -3.38
C ARG A 94 -15.31 2.30 -3.26
N CYS A 95 -15.52 1.49 -2.22
CA CYS A 95 -14.75 0.26 -2.00
C CYS A 95 -15.01 -0.80 -3.08
N VAL A 96 -16.24 -0.91 -3.58
CA VAL A 96 -16.60 -1.82 -4.68
C VAL A 96 -15.86 -1.41 -5.95
N ARG A 97 -15.92 -0.12 -6.32
CA ARG A 97 -15.19 0.40 -7.49
C ARG A 97 -13.69 0.20 -7.35
N PHE A 98 -13.10 0.50 -6.19
CA PHE A 98 -11.68 0.25 -5.97
C PHE A 98 -11.30 -1.23 -6.12
N ALA A 99 -12.08 -2.13 -5.51
CA ALA A 99 -11.81 -3.56 -5.61
C ALA A 99 -11.82 -4.04 -7.05
N THR A 100 -12.80 -3.62 -7.86
CA THR A 100 -12.92 -3.98 -9.28
C THR A 100 -11.88 -3.26 -10.17
N GLU A 101 -11.71 -1.95 -10.02
CA GLU A 101 -10.95 -1.11 -10.95
C GLU A 101 -9.45 -1.08 -10.62
N VAL A 102 -9.07 -0.96 -9.34
CA VAL A 102 -7.66 -0.76 -8.92
C VAL A 102 -7.04 -2.03 -8.37
N ALA A 103 -7.70 -2.72 -7.44
CA ALA A 103 -7.19 -3.98 -6.89
C ALA A 103 -7.38 -5.17 -7.84
N GLY A 104 -8.31 -5.03 -8.80
CA GLY A 104 -8.64 -6.05 -9.80
C GLY A 104 -9.20 -7.35 -9.24
N VAL A 105 -9.88 -7.27 -8.11
CA VAL A 105 -10.56 -8.39 -7.45
C VAL A 105 -12.06 -8.07 -7.33
N GLU A 106 -12.89 -8.88 -7.97
CA GLU A 106 -14.35 -8.70 -8.03
C GLU A 106 -15.10 -9.31 -6.84
N ASP A 107 -14.47 -9.32 -5.66
CA ASP A 107 -15.03 -9.98 -4.47
C ASP A 107 -16.04 -9.11 -3.73
N LEU A 108 -15.90 -7.78 -3.80
CA LEU A 108 -16.83 -6.84 -3.20
C LEU A 108 -17.89 -6.43 -4.21
N GLY A 109 -19.15 -6.49 -3.78
CA GLY A 109 -20.29 -6.07 -4.60
C GLY A 109 -21.44 -5.52 -3.77
N THR A 110 -22.54 -5.23 -4.45
CA THR A 110 -23.82 -4.86 -3.84
C THR A 110 -24.81 -6.00 -3.98
N THR A 111 -25.36 -6.48 -2.87
CA THR A 111 -26.40 -7.50 -2.84
C THR A 111 -27.69 -6.92 -2.29
N GLY A 112 -28.85 -7.31 -2.85
CA GLY A 112 -30.14 -6.75 -2.45
C GLY A 112 -30.51 -5.47 -3.21
N ARG A 113 -31.52 -4.74 -2.70
CA ARG A 113 -32.03 -3.50 -3.32
C ARG A 113 -32.69 -2.60 -2.30
N GLY A 114 -32.79 -1.30 -2.61
CA GLY A 114 -33.43 -0.33 -1.72
C GLY A 114 -32.63 -0.14 -0.42
N ASN A 115 -33.33 -0.02 0.71
CA ASN A 115 -32.69 0.19 2.02
C ASN A 115 -31.97 -1.08 2.54
N ASP A 116 -32.39 -2.25 2.07
CA ASP A 116 -31.82 -3.56 2.43
C ASP A 116 -30.65 -3.96 1.52
N MET A 117 -30.19 -3.06 0.64
CA MET A 117 -28.96 -3.25 -0.10
C MET A 117 -27.78 -3.31 0.87
N GLN A 118 -26.87 -4.26 0.67
CA GLN A 118 -25.68 -4.48 1.48
C GLN A 118 -24.43 -4.48 0.62
N ILE A 119 -23.37 -3.86 1.11
CA ILE A 119 -22.03 -3.94 0.53
C ILE A 119 -21.27 -5.06 1.24
N GLY A 120 -20.66 -5.95 0.48
CA GLY A 120 -19.85 -7.05 1.00
C GLY A 120 -19.62 -8.11 -0.06
N THR A 121 -19.13 -9.27 0.38
CA THR A 121 -19.06 -10.48 -0.44
C THR A 121 -20.39 -11.24 -0.33
N TYR A 122 -20.91 -11.77 -1.44
CA TYR A 122 -22.19 -12.52 -1.42
C TYR A 122 -22.08 -13.81 -0.59
N VAL A 123 -20.95 -14.50 -0.73
CA VAL A 123 -20.54 -15.62 0.12
C VAL A 123 -19.49 -15.14 1.13
N GLU A 124 -19.32 -15.84 2.25
CA GLU A 124 -18.18 -15.57 3.14
C GLU A 124 -16.87 -15.84 2.40
N LYS A 125 -16.24 -14.77 1.92
CA LYS A 125 -14.99 -14.82 1.17
C LYS A 125 -14.09 -13.72 1.71
N MET A 126 -12.84 -14.09 1.96
CA MET A 126 -11.81 -13.13 2.31
C MET A 126 -11.47 -12.29 1.07
N LEU A 127 -11.32 -10.98 1.27
CA LEU A 127 -10.81 -10.07 0.25
C LEU A 127 -9.33 -10.38 0.02
N ALA A 128 -9.06 -11.30 -0.90
CA ALA A 128 -7.73 -11.80 -1.20
C ALA A 128 -7.06 -10.93 -2.27
N SER A 129 -6.53 -9.79 -1.86
CA SER A 129 -5.72 -8.90 -2.69
C SER A 129 -4.55 -8.36 -1.87
N GLU A 130 -3.45 -8.09 -2.55
CA GLU A 130 -2.25 -7.43 -2.05
C GLU A 130 -2.46 -5.92 -1.75
N LEU A 131 -3.52 -5.32 -2.27
CA LEU A 131 -3.89 -3.91 -2.07
C LEU A 131 -5.20 -3.75 -1.29
N SER A 132 -5.66 -4.81 -0.62
CA SER A 132 -7.00 -4.88 -0.02
C SER A 132 -7.21 -3.86 1.09
N GLY A 133 -6.18 -3.52 1.86
CA GLY A 133 -6.23 -2.60 3.00
C GLY A 133 -6.46 -1.14 2.61
N ASN A 134 -6.23 -0.76 1.34
CA ASN A 134 -6.50 0.60 0.87
C ASN A 134 -8.01 0.95 0.88
N VAL A 135 -8.89 -0.05 0.92
CA VAL A 135 -10.34 0.19 1.09
C VAL A 135 -10.68 0.91 2.40
N ILE A 136 -9.78 0.85 3.40
CA ILE A 136 -9.93 1.54 4.68
C ILE A 136 -9.81 3.04 4.49
N ASP A 137 -8.79 3.50 3.76
CA ASP A 137 -8.55 4.93 3.52
C ASP A 137 -9.61 5.53 2.60
N LEU A 138 -10.12 4.73 1.66
CA LEU A 138 -11.18 5.13 0.74
C LEU A 138 -12.55 5.30 1.40
N CYS A 139 -12.77 4.61 2.53
CA CYS A 139 -14.07 4.57 3.15
C CYS A 139 -14.35 5.92 3.85
N PRO A 140 -15.38 6.67 3.43
CA PRO A 140 -15.68 7.99 4.03
C PRO A 140 -16.31 7.88 5.42
N VAL A 141 -16.51 6.66 5.92
CA VAL A 141 -17.18 6.33 7.18
C VAL A 141 -16.49 5.13 7.81
N GLY A 142 -16.59 4.98 9.13
CA GLY A 142 -15.94 3.88 9.86
C GLY A 142 -16.60 2.51 9.71
N ALA A 143 -17.10 2.20 8.51
CA ALA A 143 -17.64 0.90 8.12
C ALA A 143 -16.54 -0.09 7.72
N LEU A 144 -15.43 0.40 7.16
CA LEU A 144 -14.24 -0.39 6.82
C LEU A 144 -13.07 0.23 7.57
N THR A 145 -12.58 -0.42 8.62
CA THR A 145 -11.47 0.07 9.45
C THR A 145 -10.36 -0.96 9.53
N SER A 146 -9.16 -0.56 9.93
CA SER A 146 -8.06 -1.50 10.15
C SER A 146 -8.33 -2.38 11.37
N LYS A 147 -8.38 -3.70 11.16
CA LYS A 147 -8.56 -4.68 12.24
C LYS A 147 -7.33 -4.75 13.16
N PRO A 148 -6.07 -4.74 12.66
CA PRO A 148 -4.88 -4.67 13.52
C PRO A 148 -4.76 -3.39 14.35
N TYR A 149 -5.30 -2.27 13.87
CA TYR A 149 -5.29 -0.97 14.59
C TYR A 149 -6.53 -0.75 15.47
N ALA A 150 -7.51 -1.65 15.41
CA ALA A 150 -8.83 -1.44 16.02
C ALA A 150 -8.73 -1.04 17.50
N PHE A 151 -9.37 0.08 17.84
CA PHE A 151 -9.47 0.64 19.19
C PHE A 151 -8.15 0.98 19.91
N THR A 152 -7.01 1.02 19.20
CA THR A 152 -5.71 1.27 19.85
C THR A 152 -5.44 2.75 20.16
N ALA A 153 -5.90 3.66 19.29
CA ALA A 153 -5.72 5.11 19.46
C ALA A 153 -6.80 5.91 18.73
N ARG A 154 -6.73 7.24 18.87
CA ARG A 154 -7.60 8.20 18.18
C ARG A 154 -6.79 9.18 17.33
N PRO A 155 -7.37 9.72 16.23
CA PRO A 155 -6.63 10.54 15.26
C PRO A 155 -6.03 11.83 15.84
N TRP A 156 -6.62 12.40 16.89
CA TRP A 156 -6.10 13.62 17.54
C TRP A 156 -4.95 13.38 18.52
N GLU A 157 -4.65 12.12 18.86
CA GLU A 157 -3.59 11.75 19.83
C GLU A 157 -2.27 11.37 19.16
N ILE A 158 -2.31 11.13 17.84
CA ILE A 158 -1.20 10.60 17.07
C ILE A 158 -0.33 11.71 16.48
N ARG A 159 0.98 11.47 16.43
CA ARG A 159 1.93 12.30 15.71
C ARG A 159 2.18 11.68 14.34
N ARG A 160 2.34 12.53 13.33
CA ARG A 160 2.54 12.16 11.94
C ARG A 160 3.99 12.41 11.57
N THR A 161 4.66 11.41 11.00
CA THR A 161 6.03 11.54 10.47
C THR A 161 6.04 11.00 9.05
N ASP A 162 6.43 11.84 8.10
CA ASP A 162 6.55 11.45 6.70
C ASP A 162 7.79 10.58 6.53
N SER A 163 7.65 9.47 5.80
CA SER A 163 8.71 8.49 5.58
C SER A 163 8.50 7.75 4.25
N VAL A 164 9.31 6.73 3.99
CA VAL A 164 9.30 5.90 2.78
C VAL A 164 9.26 4.44 3.22
N ASP A 165 8.47 3.64 2.53
CA ASP A 165 8.41 2.20 2.76
C ASP A 165 9.65 1.48 2.20
N VAL A 166 10.04 0.40 2.87
CA VAL A 166 11.20 -0.44 2.52
C VAL A 166 10.81 -1.91 2.35
N MET A 167 9.52 -2.24 2.35
CA MET A 167 9.03 -3.62 2.29
C MET A 167 9.00 -4.20 0.88
N ASP A 168 9.14 -3.34 -0.12
CA ASP A 168 9.42 -3.67 -1.51
C ASP A 168 10.39 -2.64 -2.11
N ALA A 169 10.79 -2.85 -3.36
CA ALA A 169 11.70 -1.96 -4.08
C ALA A 169 10.98 -0.76 -4.75
N VAL A 170 9.68 -0.57 -4.53
CA VAL A 170 8.94 0.56 -5.10
C VAL A 170 9.26 1.85 -4.34
N GLY A 171 9.49 1.75 -3.03
CA GLY A 171 9.76 2.92 -2.19
C GLY A 171 8.53 3.80 -2.04
N SER A 172 7.38 3.20 -1.74
CA SER A 172 6.11 3.91 -1.60
C SER A 172 6.16 4.97 -0.50
N ASN A 173 5.62 6.16 -0.77
CA ASN A 173 5.60 7.24 0.23
C ASN A 173 4.57 6.95 1.32
N ILE A 174 4.97 7.08 2.58
CA ILE A 174 4.14 6.75 3.74
C ILE A 174 4.12 7.86 4.79
N VAL A 175 3.08 7.84 5.62
CA VAL A 175 2.98 8.58 6.87
C VAL A 175 2.94 7.59 8.02
N VAL A 176 3.98 7.61 8.84
CA VAL A 176 4.08 6.80 10.05
C VAL A 176 3.37 7.54 11.18
N ASN A 177 2.28 6.95 11.66
CA ASN A 177 1.53 7.46 12.80
C ASN A 177 2.01 6.78 14.08
N HIS A 178 2.54 7.57 15.01
CA HIS A 178 3.06 7.08 16.28
C HIS A 178 2.51 7.86 17.46
N ARG A 179 2.49 7.21 18.63
CA ARG A 179 2.13 7.80 19.91
C ARG A 179 3.11 7.30 20.95
N THR A 180 3.61 8.20 21.80
CA THR A 180 4.48 7.83 22.93
C THR A 180 5.68 6.94 22.55
N GLY A 181 6.25 7.12 21.35
CA GLY A 181 7.41 6.35 20.87
C GLY A 181 7.09 4.98 20.24
N GLU A 182 5.82 4.60 20.11
CA GLU A 182 5.38 3.38 19.44
C GLU A 182 4.67 3.72 18.12
N VAL A 183 5.00 2.98 17.05
CA VAL A 183 4.29 3.05 15.76
C VAL A 183 2.96 2.32 15.88
N LEU A 184 1.87 3.02 15.58
CA LEU A 184 0.51 2.49 15.75
C LEU A 184 -0.15 2.10 14.43
N ARG A 185 0.08 2.86 13.36
CA ARG A 185 -0.40 2.57 12.00
C ARG A 185 0.47 3.26 10.96
N ILE A 186 0.42 2.75 9.73
CA ILE A 186 1.05 3.34 8.55
C ILE A 186 -0.07 3.72 7.57
N LEU A 187 -0.02 4.95 7.05
CA LEU A 187 -0.92 5.45 6.01
C LEU A 187 -0.12 5.78 4.75
N PRO A 188 -0.74 5.72 3.56
CA PRO A 188 -0.11 6.24 2.35
C PRO A 188 0.06 7.76 2.43
N LYS A 189 1.11 8.26 1.80
CA LYS A 189 1.28 9.68 1.49
C LYS A 189 1.17 9.84 -0.03
N THR A 190 0.41 10.84 -0.47
CA THR A 190 0.18 11.06 -1.89
C THR A 190 1.47 11.37 -2.63
N ASN A 191 1.75 10.61 -3.67
CA ASN A 191 2.83 10.86 -4.64
C ASN A 191 2.44 10.31 -6.03
N GLU A 192 2.07 11.22 -6.92
CA GLU A 192 1.69 10.90 -8.31
C GLU A 192 2.80 10.22 -9.10
N GLU A 193 4.08 10.37 -8.71
CA GLU A 193 5.20 9.75 -9.41
C GLU A 193 5.44 8.28 -9.04
N ILE A 194 4.94 7.85 -7.88
CA ILE A 194 5.18 6.51 -7.33
C ILE A 194 3.84 5.82 -7.09
N ASN A 195 3.21 6.12 -5.95
CA ASN A 195 2.14 5.30 -5.41
C ASN A 195 0.73 5.91 -5.52
N GLU A 196 0.57 7.07 -6.15
CA GLU A 196 -0.66 7.87 -6.13
C GLU A 196 -1.09 8.10 -4.69
N GLU A 197 -2.08 7.34 -4.20
CA GLU A 197 -2.57 7.36 -2.83
C GLU A 197 -2.60 5.96 -2.20
N TRP A 198 -1.99 4.96 -2.84
CA TRP A 198 -2.04 3.55 -2.45
C TRP A 198 -0.76 3.09 -1.77
N ILE A 199 -0.86 2.07 -0.93
CA ILE A 199 0.27 1.25 -0.46
C ILE A 199 -0.17 -0.20 -0.42
N ASP A 200 0.75 -1.14 -0.59
CA ASP A 200 0.43 -2.55 -0.45
C ASP A 200 0.17 -2.95 1.02
N ASP A 201 -0.47 -4.10 1.20
CA ASP A 201 -0.84 -4.60 2.52
C ASP A 201 0.38 -4.99 3.38
N LYS A 202 1.51 -5.34 2.75
CA LYS A 202 2.76 -5.63 3.48
C LYS A 202 3.27 -4.32 4.10
N ALA A 203 3.38 -3.24 3.33
CA ALA A 203 3.74 -1.91 3.85
C ALA A 203 2.78 -1.45 4.95
N ARG A 204 1.46 -1.57 4.71
CA ARG A 204 0.41 -1.07 5.62
C ARG A 204 0.40 -1.74 6.99
N PHE A 205 0.59 -3.06 7.04
CA PHE A 205 0.38 -3.86 8.26
C PHE A 205 1.66 -4.37 8.91
N SER A 206 2.82 -4.20 8.29
CA SER A 206 4.10 -4.70 8.81
C SER A 206 4.63 -4.01 10.08
N TYR A 207 4.05 -2.87 10.46
CA TYR A 207 4.45 -2.14 11.67
C TYR A 207 4.35 -3.00 12.95
N ASP A 208 3.54 -4.05 12.96
CA ASP A 208 3.45 -4.97 14.08
C ASP A 208 4.73 -5.81 14.28
N GLY A 209 5.51 -6.02 13.22
CA GLY A 209 6.82 -6.65 13.25
C GLY A 209 7.87 -5.79 13.95
N LEU A 210 7.75 -4.46 13.85
CA LEU A 210 8.71 -3.52 14.47
C LEU A 210 8.73 -3.59 16.00
N LYS A 211 7.71 -4.17 16.63
CA LYS A 211 7.64 -4.36 18.10
C LYS A 211 7.93 -5.79 18.55
N ARG A 212 8.18 -6.73 17.64
CA ARG A 212 8.37 -8.16 17.96
C ARG A 212 9.78 -8.61 17.57
N GLN A 213 10.35 -9.50 18.39
CA GLN A 213 11.66 -10.13 18.13
C GLN A 213 12.79 -9.13 17.81
N ARG A 214 12.78 -7.96 18.46
CA ARG A 214 13.79 -6.93 18.26
C ARG A 214 15.09 -7.27 18.99
N LEU A 215 16.22 -7.01 18.33
CA LEU A 215 17.54 -7.04 18.93
C LEU A 215 17.72 -5.79 19.80
N MET A 216 17.49 -5.91 21.11
CA MET A 216 17.53 -4.78 22.06
C MET A 216 18.91 -4.54 22.68
N HIS A 217 19.72 -5.59 22.78
CA HIS A 217 21.06 -5.55 23.38
C HIS A 217 22.04 -6.28 22.47
N PRO A 218 23.30 -5.81 22.38
CA PRO A 218 24.34 -6.57 21.71
C PRO A 218 24.60 -7.87 22.49
N MET A 219 24.87 -8.95 21.76
CA MET A 219 25.09 -10.28 22.34
C MET A 219 26.38 -10.89 21.80
N VAL A 220 27.16 -11.51 22.68
CA VAL A 220 28.40 -12.24 22.35
C VAL A 220 28.25 -13.69 22.80
N LYS A 221 28.87 -14.62 22.05
CA LYS A 221 28.88 -16.05 22.41
C LYS A 221 29.78 -16.28 23.63
N ASP A 222 29.26 -17.01 24.61
CA ASP A 222 30.05 -17.49 25.75
C ASP A 222 30.92 -18.70 25.36
N SER A 223 31.70 -19.22 26.32
CA SER A 223 32.54 -20.40 26.13
C SER A 223 31.75 -21.69 25.83
N GLN A 224 30.43 -21.70 26.05
CA GLN A 224 29.53 -22.80 25.74
C GLN A 224 28.83 -22.61 24.38
N GLY A 225 29.05 -21.48 23.69
CA GLY A 225 28.48 -21.13 22.40
C GLY A 225 27.12 -20.43 22.45
N ASN A 226 26.61 -20.11 23.65
CA ASN A 226 25.32 -19.45 23.82
C ASN A 226 25.47 -17.92 23.73
N LEU A 227 24.48 -17.25 23.10
CA LEU A 227 24.44 -15.79 23.03
C LEU A 227 24.05 -15.20 24.39
N LYS A 228 24.92 -14.34 24.92
CA LYS A 228 24.68 -13.63 26.18
C LYS A 228 24.67 -12.11 25.93
N PRO A 229 23.69 -11.37 26.48
CA PRO A 229 23.69 -9.91 26.45
C PRO A 229 24.96 -9.32 27.10
N CYS A 230 25.49 -8.27 26.51
CA CYS A 230 26.68 -7.54 26.98
C CYS A 230 26.54 -6.03 26.71
N GLU A 231 27.51 -5.26 27.20
CA GLU A 231 27.60 -3.82 26.90
C GLU A 231 28.20 -3.57 25.51
N TRP A 232 27.98 -2.36 24.98
CA TRP A 232 28.47 -1.99 23.66
C TRP A 232 30.00 -2.03 23.55
N GLU A 233 30.73 -1.60 24.60
CA GLU A 233 32.18 -1.62 24.59
C GLU A 233 32.73 -3.04 24.44
N ASP A 234 32.15 -4.01 25.16
CA ASP A 234 32.57 -5.40 25.10
C ASP A 234 32.32 -6.00 23.72
N ALA A 235 31.13 -5.78 23.16
CA ALA A 235 30.77 -6.27 21.83
C ALA A 235 31.68 -5.71 20.74
N LEU A 236 31.95 -4.39 20.77
CA LEU A 236 32.81 -3.73 19.81
C LEU A 236 34.28 -4.13 19.95
N LEU A 237 34.78 -4.30 21.18
CA LEU A 237 36.15 -4.78 21.42
C LEU A 237 36.34 -6.22 20.91
N VAL A 238 35.36 -7.10 21.13
CA VAL A 238 35.39 -8.46 20.61
C VAL A 238 35.40 -8.46 19.08
N ALA A 239 34.53 -7.66 18.45
CA ALA A 239 34.49 -7.53 16.99
C ALA A 239 35.80 -6.94 16.43
N ALA A 240 36.33 -5.88 17.04
CA ALA A 240 37.56 -5.23 16.62
C ALA A 240 38.79 -6.14 16.77
N ARG A 241 38.88 -6.91 17.87
CA ARG A 241 39.94 -7.91 18.04
C ARG A 241 39.86 -8.99 16.97
N ALA A 242 38.67 -9.52 16.70
CA ALA A 242 38.47 -10.52 15.66
C ALA A 242 38.91 -9.98 14.28
N LEU A 243 38.56 -8.73 13.95
CA LEU A 243 38.97 -8.10 12.69
C LEU A 243 40.49 -7.84 12.62
N HIS A 244 41.14 -7.46 13.73
CA HIS A 244 42.57 -7.16 13.75
C HIS A 244 43.46 -8.42 13.78
N GLU A 245 43.01 -9.48 14.45
CA GLU A 245 43.74 -10.75 14.56
C GLU A 245 43.59 -11.61 13.30
N PHE A 246 42.52 -11.41 12.53
CA PHE A 246 42.26 -12.18 11.33
C PHE A 246 43.33 -11.95 10.25
N ARG A 247 43.84 -13.05 9.69
CA ARG A 247 44.80 -13.07 8.59
C ARG A 247 44.19 -13.83 7.42
N GLY A 248 43.44 -13.13 6.59
CA GLY A 248 42.74 -13.71 5.44
C GLY A 248 41.89 -12.68 4.69
N SER A 249 41.06 -13.17 3.77
CA SER A 249 40.12 -12.33 3.02
C SER A 249 38.90 -11.99 3.87
N ILE A 250 38.64 -10.70 4.04
CA ILE A 250 37.45 -10.18 4.71
C ILE A 250 36.40 -9.89 3.64
N GLY A 251 35.16 -10.22 3.95
CA GLY A 251 34.01 -9.80 3.17
C GLY A 251 32.81 -9.47 4.04
N ALA A 252 31.85 -8.77 3.47
CA ALA A 252 30.62 -8.40 4.15
C ALA A 252 29.39 -8.79 3.31
N VAL A 253 28.32 -9.17 4.00
CA VAL A 253 27.01 -9.48 3.41
C VAL A 253 26.01 -8.46 3.96
N VAL A 254 25.21 -7.89 3.06
CA VAL A 254 24.21 -6.86 3.39
C VAL A 254 22.81 -7.39 3.14
N GLY A 255 21.92 -7.16 4.12
CA GLY A 255 20.50 -7.47 3.99
C GLY A 255 19.70 -6.49 3.13
N GLY A 256 18.56 -6.91 2.62
CA GLY A 256 17.72 -6.11 1.71
C GLY A 256 17.09 -4.84 2.31
N LEU A 257 17.17 -4.63 3.63
CA LEU A 257 16.58 -3.48 4.35
C LEU A 257 17.61 -2.45 4.84
N SER A 258 18.88 -2.58 4.43
CA SER A 258 19.94 -1.65 4.83
C SER A 258 19.89 -0.34 4.04
N ASP A 259 20.10 0.79 4.72
CA ASP A 259 20.17 2.11 4.10
C ASP A 259 21.51 2.34 3.37
N ALA A 260 21.53 3.34 2.47
CA ALA A 260 22.70 3.65 1.66
C ALA A 260 23.88 4.17 2.51
N GLU A 261 23.58 4.82 3.63
CA GLU A 261 24.55 5.33 4.59
C GLU A 261 25.31 4.18 5.27
N SER A 262 24.60 3.19 5.85
CA SER A 262 25.27 2.04 6.48
C SER A 262 26.05 1.21 5.46
N LEU A 263 25.53 1.07 4.24
CA LEU A 263 26.21 0.43 3.12
C LEU A 263 27.55 1.10 2.81
N THR A 264 27.57 2.43 2.74
CA THR A 264 28.78 3.20 2.45
C THR A 264 29.79 3.06 3.58
N VAL A 265 29.35 3.17 4.84
CA VAL A 265 30.22 3.01 6.02
C VAL A 265 30.83 1.60 6.07
N LEU A 266 30.03 0.56 5.80
CA LEU A 266 30.50 -0.82 5.79
C LEU A 266 31.50 -1.08 4.66
N LYS A 267 31.22 -0.54 3.47
CA LYS A 267 32.13 -0.59 2.31
C LYS A 267 33.48 0.04 2.66
N ASP A 268 33.48 1.25 3.23
CA ASP A 268 34.70 1.95 3.62
C ASP A 268 35.47 1.20 4.71
N LEU A 269 34.78 0.60 5.68
CA LEU A 269 35.39 -0.23 6.71
C LEU A 269 36.10 -1.46 6.11
N VAL A 270 35.43 -2.19 5.22
CA VAL A 270 36.01 -3.39 4.57
C VAL A 270 37.19 -3.01 3.68
N ASN A 271 37.08 -1.92 2.91
CA ASN A 271 38.16 -1.39 2.08
C ASN A 271 39.40 -1.01 2.93
N ASN A 272 39.21 -0.35 4.07
CA ASN A 272 40.31 0.03 4.97
C ASN A 272 41.00 -1.19 5.60
N LEU A 273 40.31 -2.32 5.71
CA LEU A 273 40.86 -3.59 6.17
C LEU A 273 41.50 -4.40 5.02
N GLY A 274 41.54 -3.86 3.80
CA GLY A 274 42.10 -4.50 2.60
C GLY A 274 41.22 -5.60 2.01
N GLY A 275 39.93 -5.63 2.35
CA GLY A 275 38.93 -6.49 1.73
C GLY A 275 38.18 -5.77 0.62
N GLU A 276 37.77 -6.51 -0.41
CA GLU A 276 36.92 -6.01 -1.51
C GLU A 276 35.64 -6.86 -1.70
N ALA A 277 35.50 -7.94 -0.93
CA ALA A 277 34.38 -8.88 -1.07
C ALA A 277 33.12 -8.32 -0.41
N LEU A 278 32.26 -7.67 -1.20
CA LEU A 278 30.97 -7.14 -0.77
C LEU A 278 29.86 -7.89 -1.49
N CYS A 279 28.94 -8.47 -0.72
CA CYS A 279 27.82 -9.24 -1.25
C CYS A 279 26.49 -8.66 -0.74
N THR A 280 25.47 -8.69 -1.59
CA THR A 280 24.07 -8.47 -1.23
C THR A 280 23.35 -9.81 -1.08
N GLU A 281 22.21 -9.82 -0.40
CA GLU A 281 21.34 -11.02 -0.32
C GLU A 281 20.88 -11.51 -1.70
N GLU A 282 20.58 -10.57 -2.60
CA GLU A 282 20.16 -10.87 -3.96
C GLU A 282 21.32 -10.75 -4.95
N ILE A 283 21.44 -11.73 -5.84
CA ILE A 283 22.53 -11.80 -6.83
C ILE A 283 22.09 -11.09 -8.11
N PHE A 284 22.88 -10.11 -8.54
CA PHE A 284 22.74 -9.49 -9.86
C PHE A 284 23.87 -10.00 -10.80
N PRO A 285 23.58 -10.34 -12.07
CA PRO A 285 24.58 -10.86 -12.99
C PRO A 285 25.63 -9.80 -13.36
N ASP A 286 26.91 -10.12 -13.17
CA ASP A 286 28.04 -9.24 -13.49
C ASP A 286 28.53 -9.37 -14.95
N SER A 287 27.80 -10.08 -15.80
CA SER A 287 28.17 -10.26 -17.21
C SER A 287 27.92 -8.97 -18.02
N GLY A 288 28.89 -8.56 -18.84
CA GLY A 288 28.74 -7.40 -19.72
C GLY A 288 29.11 -6.10 -19.02
N THR A 289 28.16 -5.18 -18.88
CA THR A 289 28.36 -3.89 -18.20
C THR A 289 28.13 -3.96 -16.69
N GLY A 290 27.72 -5.12 -16.17
CA GLY A 290 27.52 -5.38 -14.74
C GLY A 290 26.78 -4.25 -14.03
N THR A 291 27.38 -3.75 -12.95
CA THR A 291 26.86 -2.62 -12.16
C THR A 291 27.48 -1.27 -12.54
N ASP A 292 28.35 -1.21 -13.56
CA ASP A 292 29.01 0.03 -13.99
C ASP A 292 28.00 1.02 -14.61
N LEU A 293 27.06 0.50 -15.41
CA LEU A 293 26.00 1.31 -16.01
C LEU A 293 24.69 1.17 -15.22
N ARG A 294 24.25 2.28 -14.61
CA ARG A 294 23.01 2.34 -13.83
C ARG A 294 21.77 1.86 -14.59
N SER A 295 21.74 2.05 -15.92
CA SER A 295 20.63 1.62 -16.77
C SER A 295 20.42 0.10 -16.79
N GLY A 296 21.41 -0.69 -16.34
CA GLY A 296 21.32 -2.15 -16.30
C GLY A 296 20.43 -2.72 -15.20
N TYR A 297 20.16 -1.95 -14.14
CA TYR A 297 19.38 -2.42 -12.97
C TYR A 297 18.26 -1.46 -12.54
N LEU A 298 18.04 -0.37 -13.27
CA LEU A 298 16.95 0.57 -13.02
C LEU A 298 15.72 0.27 -13.87
N LEU A 299 14.55 0.64 -13.37
CA LEU A 299 13.36 0.84 -14.19
C LEU A 299 13.50 2.18 -14.94
N ASN A 300 14.15 2.14 -16.11
CA ASN A 300 14.56 3.35 -16.84
C ASN A 300 13.39 4.25 -17.29
N THR A 301 12.20 3.69 -17.51
CA THR A 301 11.01 4.43 -17.97
C THR A 301 10.31 5.23 -16.87
N SER A 302 10.70 5.06 -15.61
CA SER A 302 9.92 5.44 -14.41
C SER A 302 8.60 4.68 -14.28
N ILE A 303 7.97 4.78 -13.11
CA ILE A 303 6.65 4.18 -12.84
C ILE A 303 5.55 4.91 -13.62
N VAL A 304 5.60 6.24 -13.69
CA VAL A 304 4.63 7.05 -14.45
C VAL A 304 4.71 6.78 -15.95
N GLY A 305 5.92 6.63 -16.49
CA GLY A 305 6.11 6.40 -17.93
C GLY A 305 5.48 5.12 -18.46
N ILE A 306 5.06 4.19 -17.59
CA ILE A 306 4.29 3.01 -17.98
C ILE A 306 2.91 3.40 -18.52
N GLU A 307 2.33 4.50 -18.04
CA GLU A 307 1.04 4.99 -18.53
C GLU A 307 1.13 5.48 -20.00
N GLU A 308 2.33 5.78 -20.50
CA GLU A 308 2.57 6.20 -21.89
C GLU A 308 2.92 5.03 -22.82
N ALA A 309 3.07 3.81 -22.28
CA ALA A 309 3.44 2.64 -23.07
C ALA A 309 2.25 2.07 -23.85
N ASP A 310 2.50 1.63 -25.09
CA ASP A 310 1.51 0.91 -25.91
C ASP A 310 1.57 -0.62 -25.69
N LEU A 311 2.78 -1.13 -25.40
CA LEU A 311 3.04 -2.55 -25.17
C LEU A 311 4.01 -2.73 -23.99
N LEU A 312 3.63 -3.57 -23.03
CA LEU A 312 4.46 -3.96 -21.89
C LEU A 312 4.74 -5.46 -21.91
N VAL A 313 6.01 -5.84 -21.81
CA VAL A 313 6.43 -7.24 -21.77
C VAL A 313 7.10 -7.54 -20.43
N PHE A 314 6.46 -8.39 -19.62
CA PHE A 314 7.07 -8.93 -18.41
C PHE A 314 7.91 -10.17 -18.73
N ILE A 315 9.11 -10.25 -18.14
CA ILE A 315 10.02 -11.36 -18.31
C ILE A 315 10.37 -11.93 -16.93
N GLY A 316 9.86 -13.11 -16.61
CA GLY A 316 10.23 -13.89 -15.43
C GLY A 316 9.81 -13.30 -14.09
N THR A 317 9.01 -12.23 -14.06
CA THR A 317 8.58 -11.51 -12.84
C THR A 317 7.10 -11.72 -12.56
N ASN A 318 6.74 -11.68 -11.27
CA ASN A 318 5.36 -11.50 -10.84
C ASN A 318 5.20 -10.12 -10.16
N PRO A 319 4.92 -9.05 -10.93
CA PRO A 319 4.87 -7.69 -10.39
C PRO A 319 3.79 -7.53 -9.32
N ARG A 320 2.75 -8.37 -9.33
CA ARG A 320 1.68 -8.33 -8.33
C ARG A 320 2.20 -8.52 -6.90
N TYR A 321 3.23 -9.35 -6.69
CA TYR A 321 3.76 -9.62 -5.34
C TYR A 321 5.13 -8.99 -5.09
N GLU A 322 5.91 -8.79 -6.14
CA GLU A 322 7.24 -8.16 -6.06
C GLU A 322 7.14 -6.64 -5.94
N ALA A 323 6.22 -6.01 -6.68
CA ALA A 323 6.01 -4.56 -6.70
C ALA A 323 4.51 -4.24 -6.92
N PRO A 324 3.64 -4.47 -5.91
CA PRO A 324 2.18 -4.38 -6.08
C PRO A 324 1.69 -3.04 -6.65
N ILE A 325 2.33 -1.95 -6.26
CA ILE A 325 2.01 -0.60 -6.75
C ILE A 325 2.35 -0.44 -8.24
N LEU A 326 3.45 -1.04 -8.70
CA LEU A 326 3.77 -1.12 -10.12
C LEU A 326 2.68 -1.87 -10.89
N ASN A 327 2.21 -3.00 -10.35
CA ASN A 327 1.11 -3.78 -10.93
C ASN A 327 -0.19 -2.98 -10.99
N ALA A 328 -0.50 -2.17 -9.96
CA ALA A 328 -1.65 -1.28 -9.95
C ALA A 328 -1.59 -0.21 -11.06
N ARG A 329 -0.40 0.34 -11.33
CA ARG A 329 -0.17 1.30 -12.42
C ARG A 329 -0.35 0.66 -13.79
N VAL A 330 0.15 -0.55 -13.96
CA VAL A 330 -0.05 -1.33 -15.20
C VAL A 330 -1.52 -1.63 -15.41
N ARG A 331 -2.25 -2.01 -14.35
CA ARG A 331 -3.70 -2.21 -14.40
C ARG A 331 -4.45 -0.94 -14.80
N LYS A 332 -4.07 0.21 -14.24
CA LYS A 332 -4.64 1.51 -14.58
C LYS A 332 -4.43 1.83 -16.07
N ALA A 333 -3.21 1.63 -16.58
CA ALA A 333 -2.89 1.80 -17.98
C ALA A 333 -3.65 0.81 -18.88
N TRP A 334 -3.77 -0.45 -18.48
CA TRP A 334 -4.58 -1.47 -19.16
C TRP A 334 -6.06 -1.08 -19.27
N THR A 335 -6.62 -0.49 -18.20
CA THR A 335 -8.04 -0.11 -18.15
C THR A 335 -8.33 1.17 -18.93
N ASN A 336 -7.43 2.15 -18.89
CA ASN A 336 -7.68 3.50 -19.42
C ASN A 336 -7.07 3.76 -20.79
N ASN A 337 -5.94 3.11 -21.10
CA ASN A 337 -5.11 3.41 -22.28
C ASN A 337 -5.02 2.22 -23.25
N GLU A 338 -5.76 1.13 -23.00
CA GLU A 338 -5.75 -0.08 -23.83
C GLU A 338 -4.35 -0.71 -23.97
N LEU A 339 -3.52 -0.63 -22.90
CA LEU A 339 -2.16 -1.19 -22.87
C LEU A 339 -2.17 -2.69 -23.18
N ASP A 340 -1.43 -3.10 -24.21
CA ASP A 340 -1.17 -4.51 -24.48
C ASP A 340 -0.12 -5.05 -23.50
N VAL A 341 -0.43 -6.15 -22.81
CA VAL A 341 0.49 -6.78 -21.87
C VAL A 341 0.82 -8.20 -22.31
N ALA A 342 2.10 -8.55 -22.31
CA ALA A 342 2.58 -9.90 -22.53
C ALA A 342 3.45 -10.39 -21.37
N LEU A 343 3.42 -11.70 -21.10
CA LEU A 343 4.21 -12.34 -20.05
C LEU A 343 4.99 -13.52 -20.63
N ILE A 344 6.32 -13.48 -20.45
CA ILE A 344 7.21 -14.62 -20.65
C ILE A 344 7.67 -15.09 -19.26
N GLY A 345 7.12 -16.18 -18.76
CA GLY A 345 7.39 -16.64 -17.40
C GLY A 345 6.35 -17.64 -16.88
N PRO A 346 6.32 -17.87 -15.56
CA PRO A 346 5.27 -18.68 -14.94
C PRO A 346 3.89 -18.05 -15.19
N ASN A 347 2.88 -18.90 -15.39
CA ASN A 347 1.50 -18.44 -15.54
C ASN A 347 0.96 -18.01 -14.16
N VAL A 348 0.73 -16.71 -13.98
CA VAL A 348 0.34 -16.08 -12.70
C VAL A 348 -0.87 -15.18 -12.89
N ASP A 349 -1.63 -14.96 -11.82
CA ASP A 349 -2.76 -14.02 -11.84
C ASP A 349 -2.27 -12.59 -11.57
N LEU A 350 -2.30 -11.74 -12.60
CA LEU A 350 -1.90 -10.32 -12.52
C LEU A 350 -3.09 -9.37 -12.31
N THR A 351 -4.31 -9.90 -12.15
CA THR A 351 -5.59 -9.19 -12.06
C THR A 351 -6.15 -8.63 -13.38
N TYR A 352 -5.35 -8.52 -14.43
CA TYR A 352 -5.77 -8.10 -15.78
C TYR A 352 -5.39 -9.15 -16.83
N SER A 353 -5.98 -9.07 -18.03
CA SER A 353 -5.67 -10.01 -19.12
C SER A 353 -4.32 -9.68 -19.76
N TYR A 354 -3.56 -10.71 -20.14
CA TYR A 354 -2.29 -10.58 -20.84
C TYR A 354 -2.07 -11.75 -21.81
N GLU A 355 -1.21 -11.55 -22.81
CA GLU A 355 -0.75 -12.62 -23.69
C GLU A 355 0.37 -13.43 -23.01
N HIS A 356 0.09 -14.69 -22.67
CA HIS A 356 1.13 -15.60 -22.17
C HIS A 356 1.92 -16.20 -23.34
N LEU A 357 3.18 -15.83 -23.46
CA LEU A 357 4.04 -16.21 -24.59
C LEU A 357 4.79 -17.53 -24.37
N GLY A 358 4.87 -18.00 -23.12
CA GLY A 358 5.58 -19.20 -22.72
C GLY A 358 6.40 -19.00 -21.45
N ASN A 359 7.09 -20.06 -21.00
CA ASN A 359 7.77 -20.11 -19.70
C ASN A 359 9.27 -20.44 -19.81
N SER A 360 9.86 -20.46 -21.01
CA SER A 360 11.24 -20.87 -21.23
C SER A 360 12.09 -19.75 -21.82
N VAL A 361 13.42 -19.84 -21.63
CA VAL A 361 14.39 -18.91 -22.23
C VAL A 361 14.36 -18.95 -23.76
N GLU A 362 13.97 -20.08 -24.35
CA GLU A 362 13.80 -20.22 -25.81
C GLU A 362 12.66 -19.33 -26.34
N THR A 363 11.60 -19.12 -25.55
CA THR A 363 10.51 -18.20 -25.88
C THR A 363 11.02 -16.78 -26.05
N ILE A 364 11.99 -16.34 -25.23
CA ILE A 364 12.61 -15.02 -25.38
C ILE A 364 13.26 -14.93 -26.77
N LYS A 365 14.12 -15.89 -27.11
CA LYS A 365 14.82 -15.93 -28.41
C LYS A 365 13.86 -15.95 -29.61
N ARG A 366 12.74 -16.67 -29.49
CA ARG A 366 11.72 -16.78 -30.55
C ARG A 366 10.97 -15.47 -30.80
N ASN A 367 10.78 -14.65 -29.75
CA ASN A 367 9.97 -13.43 -29.82
C ASN A 367 10.80 -12.13 -29.97
N VAL A 368 12.14 -12.20 -30.00
CA VAL A 368 12.99 -10.98 -30.16
C VAL A 368 12.62 -10.14 -31.38
N GLY A 369 12.20 -10.76 -32.48
CA GLY A 369 11.77 -10.05 -33.70
C GLY A 369 10.28 -9.67 -33.75
N ARG A 370 9.50 -10.04 -32.74
CA ARG A 370 8.05 -9.80 -32.67
C ARG A 370 7.74 -8.41 -32.09
N PHE A 371 8.63 -7.88 -31.25
CA PHE A 371 8.42 -6.61 -30.57
C PHE A 371 9.07 -5.47 -31.36
N PRO A 372 8.40 -4.31 -31.51
CA PRO A 372 9.03 -3.13 -32.09
C PRO A 372 10.25 -2.72 -31.23
N PRO A 373 11.31 -2.17 -31.85
CA PRO A 373 12.43 -1.64 -31.08
C PRO A 373 11.95 -0.52 -30.16
N VAL A 374 12.41 -0.54 -28.91
CA VAL A 374 12.20 0.55 -27.95
C VAL A 374 12.93 1.78 -28.49
N LEU A 375 12.20 2.85 -28.77
CA LEU A 375 12.72 4.11 -29.32
C LEU A 375 13.54 4.89 -28.29
#